data_AF-A0A3B1D7F9-F1
#
_entry.id   AF-A0A3B1D7F9-F1
#
_cell.length_a   1.000
_cell.length_b   1.000
_cell.length_c   1.000
_cell.angle_alpha   90.00
_cell.angle_beta   90.00
_cell.angle_gamma   90.00
#
_symmetry.space_group_name_H-M   'P 1'
#
loop_
_entity.id
_entity.type
_entity.pdbx_description
1 polymer ?
#
loop_
_entity_poly.entity_id
_entity_poly.type
_entity_poly.pdbx_seq_one_letter_code
_entity_poly.pdbx_strand_id
1 'polypeptide(L)'
;TEYDNNFEYRFMEALRNYVQHRGLAVHSTSMGGKLMPHKERDGLEFTTSLFSHKSEVESDKAFKKQISNEMPDKVNLMYAARVYVGSINKVHCDIRSLLTNESENSRILILNTIKQYEEINKGKPIGLYAICSIPKELVDETIEKFPLLLDWDDIRLNLIKKNPKIDNLGRRYVSGGAYNK
;
A
#
# COMPACT_ATOMS: atom_id res chain seq x y z
N THR A 1 5.24 13.49 6.85
CA THR A 1 3.91 13.51 7.47
C THR A 1 3.56 12.21 8.17
N GLU A 2 3.34 11.07 7.48
CA GLU A 2 2.96 9.83 8.19
C GLU A 2 4.06 9.30 9.12
N TYR A 3 5.33 9.37 8.69
CA TYR A 3 6.48 9.01 9.52
C TYR A 3 6.60 9.86 10.77
N ASP A 4 6.30 11.16 10.69
CA ASP A 4 6.45 12.11 11.81
C ASP A 4 5.28 12.02 12.79
N ASN A 5 4.07 11.79 12.28
CA ASN A 5 2.83 11.88 13.05
C ASN A 5 2.44 10.58 13.76
N ASN A 6 2.92 9.42 13.30
CA ASN A 6 2.50 8.13 13.84
C ASN A 6 3.70 7.38 14.44
N PHE A 7 3.66 7.18 15.76
CA PHE A 7 4.63 6.34 16.46
C PHE A 7 4.59 4.91 15.91
N GLU A 8 3.40 4.35 15.69
CA GLU A 8 3.18 2.99 15.20
C GLU A 8 3.85 2.76 13.84
N TYR A 9 3.93 3.81 13.01
CA TYR A 9 4.62 3.71 11.72
C TYR A 9 6.12 3.47 11.93
N ARG A 10 6.77 4.33 12.72
CA ARG A 10 8.20 4.23 13.02
C ARG A 10 8.53 2.95 13.78
N PHE A 11 7.66 2.57 14.71
CA PHE A 11 7.77 1.34 15.48
C PHE A 11 7.70 0.10 14.58
N MET A 12 6.70 -0.01 13.70
CA MET A 12 6.56 -1.17 12.82
C MET A 12 7.68 -1.25 11.77
N GLU A 13 8.19 -0.11 11.29
CA GLU A 13 9.37 -0.08 10.43
C GLU A 13 10.62 -0.60 11.17
N ALA A 14 10.89 -0.09 12.38
CA ALA A 14 12.00 -0.53 13.21
C ALA A 14 11.89 -2.01 13.59
N LEU A 15 10.69 -2.46 13.99
CA LEU A 15 10.40 -3.83 14.36
C LEU A 15 10.58 -4.79 13.17
N ARG A 16 10.09 -4.44 11.98
CA ARG A 16 10.29 -5.24 10.76
C ARG A 16 11.78 -5.47 10.51
N ASN A 17 12.58 -4.41 10.54
CA ASN A 17 14.03 -4.50 10.32
C ASN A 17 14.72 -5.32 11.41
N TYR A 18 14.31 -5.16 12.67
CA TYR A 18 14.85 -5.93 13.79
C TYR A 18 14.56 -7.43 13.66
N VAL A 19 13.30 -7.80 13.42
CA VAL A 19 12.84 -9.19 13.34
C VAL A 19 13.45 -9.94 12.16
N GLN A 20 13.76 -9.25 11.06
CA GLN A 20 14.49 -9.82 9.92
C GLN A 20 15.86 -10.42 10.30
N HIS A 21 16.47 -9.95 11.40
CA HIS A 21 17.79 -10.40 11.83
C HIS A 21 17.81 -11.09 13.20
N ARG A 22 16.75 -10.95 14.01
CA ARG A 22 16.69 -11.44 15.41
C ARG A 22 15.48 -12.30 15.75
N GLY A 23 14.53 -12.47 14.83
CA GLY A 23 13.59 -13.59 14.81
C GLY A 23 12.37 -13.54 15.72
N LEU A 24 12.27 -12.64 16.71
CA LEU A 24 11.09 -12.56 17.58
C LEU A 24 10.49 -11.16 17.66
N ALA A 25 9.23 -11.04 17.21
CA ALA A 25 8.44 -9.80 17.31
C ALA A 25 7.51 -9.80 18.53
N VAL A 26 7.01 -10.98 18.91
CA VAL A 26 5.99 -11.17 19.94
C VAL A 26 6.67 -11.66 21.21
N HIS A 27 6.61 -10.88 22.29
CA HIS A 27 7.19 -11.26 23.58
C HIS A 27 6.14 -11.76 24.57
N SER A 28 4.87 -11.40 24.38
CA SER A 28 3.77 -11.95 25.16
C SER A 28 2.46 -11.94 24.39
N THR A 29 1.53 -12.78 24.84
CA THR A 29 0.15 -12.82 24.34
C THR A 29 -0.80 -12.64 25.50
N SER A 30 -1.98 -12.07 25.24
CA SER A 30 -3.07 -11.95 26.20
C SER A 30 -4.36 -12.39 25.55
N MET A 31 -5.13 -13.21 26.26
CA MET A 31 -6.48 -13.59 25.86
C MET A 31 -7.47 -12.89 26.79
N GLY A 32 -8.46 -12.21 26.20
CA GLY A 32 -9.56 -11.57 26.92
C GLY A 32 -10.88 -12.16 26.50
N GLY A 33 -11.88 -12.09 27.39
CA GLY A 33 -13.26 -12.46 27.11
C GLY A 33 -14.19 -11.34 27.55
N LYS A 34 -15.14 -10.94 26.70
CA LYS A 34 -16.17 -9.97 27.06
C LYS A 34 -17.55 -10.49 26.69
N LEU A 35 -18.48 -10.44 27.65
CA LEU A 35 -19.91 -10.67 27.37
C LEU A 35 -20.42 -9.52 26.49
N MET A 36 -21.00 -9.89 25.36
CA MET A 36 -21.53 -8.99 24.36
C MET A 36 -23.02 -9.29 24.18
N PRO A 37 -23.89 -8.27 24.20
CA PRO A 37 -25.31 -8.46 23.94
C PRO A 37 -25.51 -9.13 22.58
N HIS A 38 -26.28 -10.21 22.54
CA HIS A 38 -26.63 -10.91 21.30
C HIS A 38 -28.12 -11.31 21.31
N LYS A 39 -28.69 -11.53 20.12
CA LYS A 39 -30.14 -11.44 19.88
C LYS A 39 -30.99 -12.39 20.73
N GLU A 40 -30.48 -13.57 21.06
CA GLU A 40 -31.22 -14.60 21.82
C GLU A 40 -30.65 -14.84 23.22
N ARG A 41 -29.32 -14.74 23.38
CA ARG A 41 -28.58 -14.81 24.64
C ARG A 41 -27.30 -14.00 24.49
N ASP A 42 -26.74 -13.54 25.60
CA ASP A 42 -25.42 -12.89 25.59
C ASP A 42 -24.37 -13.83 24.99
N GLY A 43 -23.60 -13.32 24.03
CA GLY A 43 -22.46 -14.01 23.43
C GLY A 43 -21.18 -13.69 24.19
N LEU A 44 -20.24 -14.63 24.25
CA LEU A 44 -18.90 -14.37 24.78
C LEU A 44 -17.94 -14.10 23.63
N GLU A 45 -17.43 -12.88 23.53
CA GLU A 45 -16.42 -12.49 22.55
C GLU A 45 -15.02 -12.71 23.12
N PHE A 46 -14.23 -13.54 22.45
CA PHE A 46 -12.82 -13.74 22.78
C PHE A 46 -11.93 -12.82 21.95
N THR A 47 -10.94 -12.21 22.60
CA THR A 47 -9.94 -11.35 21.96
C THR A 47 -8.54 -11.89 22.23
N THR A 48 -7.70 -11.93 21.20
CA THR A 48 -6.28 -12.24 21.33
C THR A 48 -5.47 -11.00 21.02
N SER A 49 -4.60 -10.62 21.95
CA SER A 49 -3.66 -9.51 21.79
C SER A 49 -2.23 -10.00 21.82
N LEU A 50 -1.40 -9.50 20.91
CA LEU A 50 0.01 -9.81 20.81
C LEU A 50 0.79 -8.55 21.17
N PHE A 51 1.83 -8.68 21.99
CA PHE A 51 2.60 -7.54 22.46
C PHE A 51 4.11 -7.70 22.25
N SER A 52 4.76 -6.60 21.87
CA SER A 52 6.20 -6.39 22.06
C SER A 52 6.42 -5.59 23.32
N HIS A 53 7.40 -6.00 24.11
CA HIS A 53 7.81 -5.33 25.34
C HIS A 53 9.03 -4.45 25.10
N LYS A 54 9.03 -3.26 25.71
CA LYS A 54 10.13 -2.31 25.63
C LYS A 54 11.42 -2.88 26.23
N SER A 55 11.33 -3.53 27.39
CA SER A 55 12.45 -4.14 28.09
C SER A 55 13.24 -5.13 27.21
N GLU A 56 12.53 -5.91 26.42
CA GLU A 56 13.10 -6.90 25.51
C GLU A 56 13.83 -6.23 24.34
N VAL A 57 13.23 -5.22 23.70
CA VAL A 57 13.87 -4.54 22.56
C VAL A 57 15.01 -3.61 23.00
N GLU A 58 14.95 -3.03 24.20
CA GLU A 58 16.02 -2.19 24.76
C GLU A 58 17.25 -2.99 25.18
N SER A 59 17.05 -4.27 25.55
CA SER A 59 18.16 -5.16 25.88
C SER A 59 19.08 -5.43 24.67
N ASP A 60 18.57 -5.29 23.45
CA ASP A 60 19.33 -5.46 22.22
C ASP A 60 19.74 -4.11 21.60
N LYS A 61 21.05 -3.91 21.46
CA LYS A 61 21.64 -2.70 20.84
C LYS A 61 21.27 -2.52 19.37
N ALA A 62 20.78 -3.57 18.70
CA ALA A 62 20.36 -3.53 17.30
C ALA A 62 19.03 -2.80 17.08
N PHE A 63 18.18 -2.66 18.11
CA PHE A 63 16.94 -1.93 17.97
C PHE A 63 17.19 -0.41 17.97
N LYS A 64 16.46 0.33 17.14
CA LYS A 64 16.63 1.79 17.00
C LYS A 64 16.31 2.48 18.33
N LYS A 65 17.33 3.02 19.02
CA LYS A 65 17.18 3.71 20.33
C LYS A 65 16.18 4.87 20.32
N GLN A 66 16.13 5.63 19.23
CA GLN A 66 15.16 6.72 19.11
C GLN A 66 13.73 6.22 19.27
N ILE A 67 13.43 5.03 18.70
CA ILE A 67 12.10 4.46 18.73
C ILE A 67 11.81 3.77 20.07
N SER A 68 12.79 3.12 20.69
CA SER A 68 12.60 2.53 22.03
C SER A 68 12.33 3.59 23.09
N ASN A 69 12.96 4.77 22.98
CA ASN A 69 12.72 5.88 23.91
C ASN A 69 11.25 6.34 23.91
N GLU A 70 10.62 6.37 22.73
CA GLU A 70 9.22 6.74 22.55
C GLU A 70 8.24 5.59 22.88
N MET A 71 8.75 4.36 23.00
CA MET A 71 7.93 3.17 23.19
C MET A 71 7.31 3.15 24.61
N PRO A 72 6.00 2.85 24.76
CA PRO A 72 5.41 2.49 26.05
C PRO A 72 5.93 1.12 26.52
N ASP A 73 5.67 0.73 27.77
CA ASP A 73 6.16 -0.55 28.31
C ASP A 73 5.84 -1.77 27.44
N LYS A 74 4.63 -1.78 26.86
CA LYS A 74 4.21 -2.78 25.87
C LYS A 74 3.43 -2.14 24.73
N VAL A 75 3.66 -2.61 23.51
CA VAL A 75 2.94 -2.18 22.29
C VAL A 75 2.09 -3.33 21.77
N ASN A 76 0.79 -3.06 21.53
CA ASN A 76 -0.10 -4.04 20.89
C ASN A 76 0.19 -4.11 19.38
N LEU A 77 0.72 -5.24 18.93
CA LEU A 77 1.17 -5.45 17.56
C LEU A 77 0.03 -5.45 16.55
N MET A 78 -1.14 -5.98 16.92
CA MET A 78 -2.29 -6.00 16.01
C MET A 78 -2.84 -4.61 15.76
N TYR A 79 -2.79 -3.73 16.75
CA TYR A 79 -3.14 -2.33 16.61
C TYR A 79 -2.08 -1.58 15.81
N ALA A 80 -0.80 -1.69 16.18
CA ALA A 80 0.30 -1.01 15.50
C ALA A 80 0.38 -1.40 14.02
N ALA A 81 0.19 -2.68 13.68
CA ALA A 81 0.15 -3.14 12.30
C ALA A 81 -1.00 -2.52 11.49
N ARG A 82 -2.19 -2.36 12.10
CA ARG A 82 -3.33 -1.71 11.44
C ARG A 82 -3.07 -0.23 11.18
N VAL A 83 -2.48 0.49 12.13
CA VAL A 83 -2.08 1.89 11.93
C VAL A 83 -1.03 1.98 10.83
N TYR A 84 0.01 1.13 10.88
CA TYR A 84 1.09 1.10 9.89
C TYR A 84 0.58 0.85 8.46
N VAL A 85 -0.25 -0.18 8.25
CA VAL A 85 -0.84 -0.47 6.93
C VAL A 85 -1.76 0.67 6.47
N GLY A 86 -2.50 1.29 7.40
CA GLY A 86 -3.31 2.47 7.12
C GLY A 86 -2.47 3.66 6.63
N SER A 87 -1.35 3.93 7.30
CA SER A 87 -0.40 4.97 6.90
C SER A 87 0.24 4.68 5.54
N ILE A 88 0.63 3.43 5.25
CA ILE A 88 1.12 3.03 3.91
C ILE A 88 0.04 3.28 2.85
N ASN A 89 -1.20 2.84 3.10
CA ASN A 89 -2.31 3.07 2.18
C ASN A 89 -2.52 4.57 1.91
N LYS A 90 -2.43 5.42 2.95
CA LYS A 90 -2.54 6.87 2.81
C LYS A 90 -1.43 7.45 1.93
N VAL A 91 -0.17 7.08 2.17
CA VAL A 91 0.95 7.49 1.30
C VAL A 91 0.71 7.10 -0.16
N HIS A 92 0.23 5.88 -0.42
CA HIS A 92 -0.13 5.47 -1.78
C HIS A 92 -1.30 6.27 -2.37
N CYS A 93 -2.27 6.71 -1.56
CA CYS A 93 -3.34 7.58 -2.02
C CYS A 93 -2.82 8.98 -2.36
N ASP A 94 -1.94 9.53 -1.54
CA ASP A 94 -1.35 10.85 -1.75
C ASP A 94 -0.51 10.87 -3.03
N ILE A 95 0.37 9.87 -3.23
CA ILE A 95 1.15 9.72 -4.47
C ILE A 95 0.24 9.61 -5.69
N ARG A 96 -0.82 8.79 -5.62
CA ARG A 96 -1.77 8.65 -6.73
C ARG A 96 -2.43 9.99 -7.05
N SER A 97 -2.86 10.73 -6.04
CA SER A 97 -3.51 12.03 -6.21
C SER A 97 -2.59 13.05 -6.88
N LEU A 98 -1.30 13.05 -6.52
CA LEU A 98 -0.28 13.91 -7.14
C LEU A 98 -0.03 13.56 -8.62
N LEU A 99 -0.17 12.28 -8.99
CA LEU A 99 0.11 11.79 -10.35
C LEU A 99 -1.12 11.69 -11.24
N THR A 100 -2.34 11.84 -10.70
CA THR A 100 -3.60 11.62 -11.43
C THR A 100 -3.62 12.41 -12.73
N ASN A 101 -3.43 13.73 -12.66
CA ASN A 101 -3.53 14.61 -13.83
C ASN A 101 -2.52 14.22 -14.93
N GLU A 102 -1.25 14.05 -14.56
CA GLU A 102 -0.20 13.69 -15.53
C GLU A 102 -0.47 12.31 -16.16
N SER A 103 -0.91 11.34 -15.37
CA SER A 103 -1.22 9.99 -15.86
C SER A 103 -2.44 9.97 -16.79
N GLU A 104 -3.48 10.75 -16.48
CA GLU A 104 -4.69 10.85 -17.30
C GLU A 104 -4.42 11.61 -18.60
N ASN A 105 -3.68 12.73 -18.53
CA ASN A 105 -3.28 13.50 -19.70
C ASN A 105 -2.43 12.65 -20.65
N SER A 106 -1.46 11.90 -20.11
CA SER A 106 -0.60 11.00 -20.90
C SER A 106 -1.43 9.91 -21.59
N ARG A 107 -2.37 9.29 -20.87
CA ARG A 107 -3.27 8.28 -21.44
C ARG A 107 -4.13 8.87 -22.57
N ILE A 108 -4.72 10.05 -22.34
CA ILE A 108 -5.56 10.74 -23.34
C ILE A 108 -4.75 11.08 -24.58
N LEU A 109 -3.52 11.58 -24.42
CA LEU A 109 -2.63 11.89 -25.53
C LEU A 109 -2.36 10.65 -26.40
N ILE A 110 -1.93 9.55 -25.79
CA ILE A 110 -1.65 8.29 -26.51
C ILE A 110 -2.92 7.78 -27.20
N LEU A 111 -4.07 7.78 -26.50
CA LEU A 111 -5.34 7.34 -27.05
C LEU A 111 -5.76 8.19 -28.27
N ASN A 112 -5.61 9.51 -28.17
CA ASN A 112 -5.96 10.41 -29.27
C ASN A 112 -5.03 10.20 -30.47
N THR A 113 -3.73 10.00 -30.26
CA THR A 113 -2.79 9.67 -31.34
C THR A 113 -3.15 8.36 -32.04
N ILE A 114 -3.52 7.33 -31.28
CA ILE A 114 -4.00 6.05 -31.85
C ILE A 114 -5.24 6.27 -32.70
N LYS A 115 -6.24 7.00 -32.18
CA LYS A 115 -7.49 7.30 -32.91
C LYS A 115 -7.27 8.10 -34.19
N GLN A 116 -6.43 9.14 -34.12
CA GLN A 116 -6.07 9.92 -35.31
C GLN A 116 -5.45 9.05 -36.40
N TYR A 117 -4.60 8.10 -36.02
CA TYR A 117 -4.02 7.16 -36.97
C TYR A 117 -5.07 6.17 -37.53
N GLU A 118 -5.98 5.66 -36.69
CA GLU A 118 -7.07 4.78 -37.11
C GLU A 118 -7.98 5.43 -38.17
N GLU A 119 -8.26 6.72 -38.03
CA GLU A 119 -9.03 7.50 -39.00
C GLU A 119 -8.32 7.61 -40.36
N ILE A 120 -7.00 7.88 -40.34
CA ILE A 120 -6.17 7.99 -41.56
C ILE A 120 -6.04 6.61 -42.24
N ASN A 121 -5.82 5.57 -41.45
CA ASN A 121 -5.58 4.21 -41.93
C ASN A 121 -6.87 3.44 -42.26
N LYS A 122 -8.05 4.00 -41.96
CA LYS A 122 -9.38 3.37 -42.12
C LYS A 122 -9.47 1.99 -41.49
N GLY A 123 -8.81 1.80 -40.36
CA GLY A 123 -8.71 0.50 -39.70
C GLY A 123 -7.80 0.52 -38.49
N LYS A 124 -7.97 -0.48 -37.63
CA LYS A 124 -7.17 -0.61 -36.41
C LYS A 124 -5.71 -0.93 -36.74
N PRO A 125 -4.72 -0.23 -36.17
CA PRO A 125 -3.32 -0.59 -36.34
C PRO A 125 -3.03 -1.93 -35.66
N ILE A 126 -2.21 -2.77 -36.30
CA ILE A 126 -1.63 -3.97 -35.66
C ILE A 126 -0.61 -3.55 -34.60
N GLY A 127 0.06 -2.42 -34.81
CA GLY A 127 0.94 -1.77 -33.85
C GLY A 127 1.26 -0.35 -34.30
N LEU A 128 1.46 0.54 -33.34
CA LEU A 128 1.79 1.94 -33.58
C LEU A 128 3.03 2.31 -32.76
N TYR A 129 3.95 3.06 -33.36
CA TYR A 129 5.21 3.46 -32.73
C TYR A 129 5.42 4.96 -32.91
N ALA A 130 5.89 5.63 -31.86
CA ALA A 130 6.54 6.93 -31.98
C ALA A 130 8.01 6.71 -32.33
N ILE A 131 8.52 7.38 -33.36
CA ILE A 131 9.87 7.21 -33.87
C ILE A 131 10.64 8.52 -33.67
N CYS A 132 11.82 8.43 -33.06
CA CYS A 132 12.82 9.51 -33.06
C CYS A 132 13.82 9.24 -34.18
N SER A 133 13.99 10.20 -35.09
CA SER A 133 14.89 10.06 -36.23
C SER A 133 15.79 11.28 -36.45
N ILE A 134 16.96 11.04 -37.07
CA ILE A 134 17.87 12.08 -37.55
C ILE A 134 17.78 12.15 -39.08
N PRO A 135 17.66 13.35 -39.68
CA PRO A 135 17.68 13.51 -41.13
C PRO A 135 18.98 12.99 -41.76
N LYS A 136 18.87 12.17 -42.80
CA LYS A 136 19.98 11.77 -43.69
C LYS A 136 19.55 11.87 -45.16
N GLU A 137 20.52 12.00 -46.07
CA GLU A 137 20.28 12.32 -47.49
C GLU A 137 19.36 11.36 -48.26
N LEU A 138 19.16 10.12 -47.78
CA LEU A 138 18.34 9.09 -48.46
C LEU A 138 17.14 8.62 -47.64
N VAL A 139 17.35 8.31 -46.36
CA VAL A 139 16.30 7.89 -45.42
C VAL A 139 16.73 8.35 -44.04
N ASP A 140 15.81 8.97 -43.30
CA ASP A 140 16.02 9.31 -41.90
C ASP A 140 16.48 8.10 -41.09
N GLU A 141 17.55 8.28 -40.31
CA GLU A 141 18.02 7.23 -39.41
C GLU A 141 17.16 7.20 -38.16
N THR A 142 16.47 6.08 -37.92
CA THR A 142 15.73 5.85 -36.68
C THR A 142 16.72 5.59 -35.54
N ILE A 143 16.69 6.45 -34.51
CA ILE A 143 17.50 6.28 -33.30
C ILE A 143 16.72 5.42 -32.29
N GLU A 144 15.46 5.78 -32.05
CA GLU A 144 14.62 5.17 -31.03
C GLU A 144 13.19 4.99 -31.53
N LYS A 145 12.54 3.96 -31.01
CA LYS A 145 11.11 3.72 -31.25
C LYS A 145 10.43 3.31 -29.95
N PHE A 146 9.27 3.91 -29.70
CA PHE A 146 8.46 3.63 -28.52
C PHE A 146 7.09 3.13 -28.96
N PRO A 147 6.66 1.94 -28.51
CA PRO A 147 5.33 1.44 -28.84
C PRO A 147 4.27 2.29 -28.15
N LEU A 148 3.28 2.75 -28.91
CA LEU A 148 2.11 3.47 -28.40
C LEU A 148 1.05 2.45 -27.98
N LEU A 149 1.08 2.08 -26.69
CA LEU A 149 0.20 1.10 -26.09
C LEU A 149 -0.50 1.69 -24.86
N LEU A 150 -1.68 1.14 -24.52
CA LEU A 150 -2.44 1.52 -23.33
C LEU A 150 -2.43 0.44 -22.24
N ASP A 151 -1.92 -0.77 -22.53
CA ASP A 151 -1.91 -1.91 -21.61
C ASP A 151 -1.21 -1.59 -20.28
N TRP A 152 -0.13 -0.80 -20.33
CA TRP A 152 0.59 -0.36 -19.14
C TRP A 152 -0.31 0.45 -18.20
N ASP A 153 -1.18 1.28 -18.76
CA ASP A 153 -2.06 2.15 -18.00
C ASP A 153 -3.34 1.42 -17.56
N ASP A 154 -3.79 0.43 -18.32
CA ASP A 154 -4.86 -0.47 -17.90
C ASP A 154 -4.47 -1.25 -16.64
N ILE A 155 -3.20 -1.66 -16.52
CA ILE A 155 -2.66 -2.24 -15.28
C ILE A 155 -2.76 -1.24 -14.13
N ARG A 156 -2.36 0.02 -14.34
CA ARG A 156 -2.48 1.08 -13.31
C ARG A 156 -3.93 1.25 -12.86
N LEU A 157 -4.87 1.37 -13.79
CA LEU A 157 -6.31 1.52 -13.49
C LEU A 157 -6.84 0.32 -12.69
N ASN A 158 -6.45 -0.89 -13.07
CA ASN A 158 -6.80 -2.12 -12.34
C ASN A 158 -6.23 -2.15 -10.92
N LEU A 159 -4.98 -1.72 -10.73
CA LEU A 159 -4.35 -1.63 -9.41
C LEU A 159 -5.03 -0.57 -8.54
N ILE A 160 -5.45 0.56 -9.11
CA ILE A 160 -6.22 1.58 -8.38
C ILE A 160 -7.54 0.99 -7.88
N LYS A 161 -8.27 0.26 -8.73
CA LYS A 161 -9.53 -0.40 -8.39
C LYS A 161 -9.37 -1.45 -7.28
N LYS A 162 -8.29 -2.24 -7.32
CA LYS A 162 -7.99 -3.27 -6.30
C LYS A 162 -7.57 -2.69 -4.95
N ASN A 163 -7.00 -1.48 -4.94
CA ASN A 163 -6.43 -0.86 -3.76
C ASN A 163 -7.13 0.48 -3.45
N PRO A 164 -8.42 0.45 -3.06
CA PRO A 164 -9.12 1.65 -2.67
C PRO A 164 -8.50 2.26 -1.40
N LYS A 165 -8.86 3.51 -1.13
CA LYS A 165 -8.52 4.15 0.14
C LYS A 165 -9.16 3.38 1.29
N ILE A 166 -8.38 3.08 2.32
CA ILE A 166 -8.83 2.37 3.52
C ILE A 166 -8.75 3.33 4.71
N ASP A 167 -9.88 3.90 5.09
CA ASP A 167 -9.93 4.84 6.20
C ASP A 167 -10.09 4.13 7.56
N ASN A 168 -9.49 4.70 8.60
CA ASN A 168 -9.68 4.30 10.00
C ASN A 168 -9.30 2.84 10.31
N LEU A 169 -8.29 2.27 9.64
CA LEU A 169 -7.91 0.86 9.83
C LEU A 169 -7.54 0.54 11.29
N GLY A 170 -6.94 1.48 12.03
CA GLY A 170 -6.66 1.33 13.46
C GLY A 170 -7.92 1.16 14.34
N ARG A 171 -9.09 1.61 13.87
CA ARG A 171 -10.39 1.45 14.55
C ARG A 171 -11.17 0.22 14.09
N ARG A 172 -10.77 -0.40 12.98
CA ARG A 172 -11.43 -1.59 12.43
C ARG A 172 -10.82 -2.84 13.05
N TYR A 173 -11.66 -3.79 13.42
CA TYR A 173 -11.25 -5.12 13.86
C TYR A 173 -12.23 -6.15 13.28
N VAL A 174 -11.75 -7.38 13.12
CA VAL A 174 -12.58 -8.51 12.71
C VAL A 174 -12.95 -9.27 13.96
N SER A 175 -14.25 -9.47 14.19
CA SER A 175 -14.76 -10.39 15.20
C SER A 175 -15.53 -11.52 14.50
N GLY A 176 -15.35 -12.74 14.98
CA GLY A 176 -16.06 -13.92 14.51
C GLY A 176 -17.45 -14.03 15.13
N GLY A 177 -18.22 -12.93 15.16
CA GLY A 177 -19.58 -12.95 15.70
C GLY A 177 -20.36 -14.12 15.11
N ALA A 178 -20.92 -14.98 15.98
CA ALA A 178 -21.57 -16.22 15.59
C ALA A 178 -22.56 -15.98 14.43
N TYR A 179 -22.21 -16.48 13.24
CA TYR A 179 -22.92 -16.19 11.98
C TYR A 179 -24.11 -17.13 11.76
N ASN A 180 -24.42 -18.00 12.71
CA ASN A 180 -25.59 -18.87 12.63
C ASN A 180 -26.80 -18.09 13.17
N LYS A 181 -27.50 -17.41 12.25
CA LYS A 181 -28.91 -17.05 12.43
C LYS A 181 -29.79 -18.26 12.17
#